data_AF-A0A661VEU3-F1
#
_entry.id   AF-A0A661VEU3-F1
#
_cell.length_a   1.000
_cell.length_b   1.000
_cell.length_c   1.000
_cell.angle_alpha   90.00
_cell.angle_beta   90.00
_cell.angle_gamma   90.00
#
_symmetry.space_group_name_H-M   'P 1'
#
loop_
_entity.id
_entity.type
_entity.pdbx_description
1 polymer ?
#
loop_
_entity_poly.entity_id
_entity_poly.type
_entity_poly.pdbx_seq_one_letter_code
_entity_poly.pdbx_strand_id
1 'polypeptide(L)'
;MSNIDIYIMMGMGGFFILLGLLAMLWARQEERGYYDAVSRRRDLREFLTRFPQRIEPGALRAGGWILITIGSVLIIIGGVFLL
;
A
#
# COMPACT_ATOMS: atom_id res chain seq x y z
N MET A 1 -6.69 -11.02 28.96
CA MET A 1 -6.27 -9.76 28.32
C MET A 1 -7.11 -8.66 28.94
N SER A 2 -6.53 -7.54 29.34
CA SER A 2 -7.34 -6.42 29.81
C SER A 2 -8.08 -5.77 28.63
N ASN A 3 -9.20 -5.09 28.89
CA ASN A 3 -9.94 -4.39 27.83
C ASN A 3 -9.07 -3.34 27.13
N ILE A 4 -8.13 -2.74 27.87
CA ILE A 4 -7.16 -1.77 27.34
C ILE A 4 -6.25 -2.43 26.30
N ASP A 5 -5.78 -3.66 26.55
CA ASP A 5 -4.93 -4.39 25.61
C ASP A 5 -5.65 -4.68 24.28
N ILE A 6 -6.95 -5.00 24.35
CA ILE A 6 -7.80 -5.27 23.19
C ILE A 6 -8.00 -3.99 22.35
N TYR A 7 -8.24 -2.85 23.00
CA TYR A 7 -8.34 -1.56 22.32
C TYR A 7 -7.01 -1.13 21.68
N ILE A 8 -5.87 -1.36 22.35
CA ILE A 8 -4.54 -1.08 21.78
C ILE A 8 -4.30 -1.95 20.55
N MET A 9 -4.66 -3.23 20.61
CA MET A 9 -4.50 -4.17 19.49
C MET A 9 -5.36 -3.77 18.27
N MET A 10 -6.63 -3.42 18.50
CA MET A 10 -7.50 -2.91 17.43
C MET A 10 -7.02 -1.56 16.87
N GLY A 11 -6.54 -0.66 17.74
CA GLY A 11 -5.96 0.62 17.33
C GLY A 11 -4.73 0.45 16.43
N MET A 12 -3.81 -0.45 16.80
CA MET A 12 -2.68 -0.81 15.94
C MET A 12 -3.13 -1.42 14.61
N GLY A 13 -4.10 -2.34 14.63
CA GLY A 13 -4.64 -2.92 13.41
C GLY A 13 -5.19 -1.86 12.45
N GLY A 14 -5.96 -0.90 12.96
CA GLY A 14 -6.45 0.24 12.19
C GLY A 14 -5.33 1.12 11.64
N PHE A 15 -4.28 1.37 12.43
CA PHE A 15 -3.11 2.14 11.99
C PHE A 15 -2.38 1.48 10.82
N PHE A 16 -2.17 0.14 10.85
CA PHE A 16 -1.55 -0.59 9.75
C PHE A 16 -2.38 -0.51 8.46
N ILE A 17 -3.72 -0.60 8.55
CA ILE A 17 -4.60 -0.44 7.39
C ILE A 17 -4.48 0.97 6.80
N LEU A 18 -4.48 2.00 7.66
CA LEU A 18 -4.32 3.40 7.25
C LEU A 18 -3.00 3.63 6.52
N LEU A 19 -1.88 3.14 7.06
CA LEU A 19 -0.58 3.22 6.41
C LEU A 19 -0.55 2.47 5.08
N GLY A 20 -1.17 1.28 5.00
CA GLY A 20 -1.28 0.52 3.77
C GLY A 20 -2.08 1.25 2.68
N LEU A 21 -3.18 1.90 3.05
CA LEU A 21 -3.97 2.76 2.17
C LEU A 21 -3.17 3.98 1.69
N LEU A 22 -2.46 4.67 2.59
CA LEU A 22 -1.60 5.80 2.25
C LEU A 22 -0.50 5.39 1.27
N ALA A 23 0.18 4.26 1.52
CA ALA A 23 1.19 3.72 0.62
C ALA A 23 0.59 3.40 -0.76
N MET A 24 -0.63 2.87 -0.81
CA MET A 24 -1.31 2.55 -2.06
C MET A 24 -1.70 3.82 -2.86
N LEU A 25 -2.13 4.87 -2.16
CA LEU A 25 -2.41 6.18 -2.77
C LEU A 25 -1.12 6.81 -3.32
N TRP A 26 -0.04 6.76 -2.55
CA TRP A 26 1.25 7.31 -2.97
C TRP A 26 1.82 6.53 -4.16
N ALA A 27 1.72 5.20 -4.16
CA ALA A 27 2.11 4.36 -5.30
C ALA A 27 1.37 4.77 -6.59
N ARG A 28 0.09 5.13 -6.46
CA ARG A 28 -0.73 5.58 -7.59
C ARG A 28 -0.37 6.99 -8.07
N GLN A 29 0.09 7.86 -7.16
CA GLN A 29 0.54 9.20 -7.49
C GLN A 29 1.91 9.18 -8.19
N GLU A 30 2.81 8.30 -7.75
CA GLU A 30 4.12 8.07 -8.37
C GLU A 30 3.98 7.57 -9.82
N GLU A 31 3.08 6.61 -10.06
CA GLU A 31 2.78 6.12 -11.42
C GLU A 31 2.32 7.28 -12.33
N ARG A 32 1.44 8.16 -11.84
CA ARG A 32 0.90 9.29 -12.63
C ARG A 32 1.96 10.34 -12.95
N GLY A 33 2.78 10.73 -11.97
CA GLY A 33 3.87 11.69 -12.20
C GLY A 33 4.89 11.19 -13.22
N TYR A 34 5.16 9.89 -13.23
CA TYR A 34 6.07 9.26 -14.17
C TYR A 34 5.51 9.21 -15.60
N TYR A 35 4.25 8.81 -15.78
CA TYR A 35 3.61 8.79 -17.10
C TYR A 35 3.57 10.18 -17.75
N ASP A 36 3.38 11.24 -16.95
CA ASP A 36 3.34 12.62 -17.45
C ASP A 36 4.74 13.16 -17.79
N ALA A 37 5.79 12.65 -17.13
CA ALA A 37 7.18 12.94 -17.49
C ALA A 37 7.63 12.22 -18.78
N VAL A 38 7.16 10.98 -18.99
CA VAL A 38 7.44 10.19 -20.20
C VAL A 38 6.70 10.73 -21.42
N SER A 39 5.44 11.17 -21.26
CA SER A 39 4.65 11.77 -22.35
C SER A 39 5.26 13.07 -22.91
N ARG A 40 6.08 13.76 -22.11
CA ARG A 40 6.84 14.95 -22.52
C ARG A 40 8.12 14.66 -23.30
N ARG A 41 8.61 13.43 -23.36
CA ARG A 41 9.82 13.06 -24.12
C ARG A 41 9.47 12.43 -25.47
N ARG A 42 10.12 12.92 -26.52
CA ARG A 42 9.95 12.48 -27.93
C ARG A 42 10.60 11.12 -28.21
N ASP A 43 10.57 10.20 -27.26
CA ASP A 43 11.24 8.90 -27.38
C ASP A 43 10.22 7.77 -27.43
N LEU A 44 9.65 7.57 -28.62
CA LEU A 44 8.65 6.53 -28.91
C LEU A 44 9.22 5.12 -28.76
N ARG A 45 10.55 4.98 -28.76
CA ARG A 45 11.23 3.69 -28.65
C ARG A 45 10.99 3.04 -27.29
N GLU A 46 11.06 3.81 -26.21
CA GLU A 46 10.88 3.28 -24.85
C GLU A 46 9.42 2.83 -24.61
N PHE A 47 8.46 3.55 -25.20
CA PHE A 47 7.03 3.22 -25.14
C PHE A 47 6.68 1.94 -25.92
N LEU A 48 7.28 1.76 -27.10
CA LEU A 48 7.09 0.56 -27.93
C LEU A 48 7.80 -0.68 -27.37
N THR A 49 8.96 -0.49 -26.73
CA THR A 49 9.80 -1.63 -26.31
C THR A 49 9.51 -2.09 -24.88
N ARG A 50 8.77 -1.33 -24.06
CA ARG A 50 8.49 -1.64 -22.63
C ARG A 50 9.75 -2.02 -21.83
N PHE A 51 10.89 -1.49 -22.26
CA PHE A 51 12.21 -1.76 -21.73
C PHE A 51 12.75 -0.47 -21.15
N PRO A 52 13.23 -0.44 -19.90
CA PRO A 52 13.29 -1.53 -18.92
C PRO A 52 11.95 -1.77 -18.20
N GLN A 53 11.63 -3.04 -17.87
CA GLN A 53 10.57 -3.37 -16.92
C GLN A 53 10.98 -2.83 -15.53
N ARG A 54 10.50 -1.65 -15.15
CA ARG A 54 10.82 -1.07 -13.84
C ARG A 54 9.93 -1.67 -12.76
N ILE A 55 10.59 -2.28 -11.78
CA ILE A 55 10.00 -2.99 -10.62
C ILE A 55 9.49 -2.00 -9.56
N GLU A 56 9.91 -0.73 -9.64
CA GLU A 56 9.77 0.32 -8.61
C GLU A 56 8.32 0.58 -8.14
N PRO A 57 7.31 0.78 -9.02
CA PRO A 57 5.94 0.98 -8.55
C PRO A 57 5.29 -0.30 -7.99
N GLY A 58 5.82 -1.48 -8.36
CA GLY A 58 5.34 -2.76 -7.86
C GLY A 58 5.66 -2.99 -6.39
N ALA A 59 6.83 -2.54 -5.93
CA ALA A 59 7.28 -2.73 -4.55
C ALA A 59 6.40 -1.98 -3.54
N LEU A 60 6.04 -0.72 -3.82
CA LEU A 60 5.19 0.07 -2.93
C LEU A 60 3.74 -0.45 -2.89
N ARG A 61 3.24 -0.96 -4.03
CA ARG A 61 1.93 -1.62 -4.11
C ARG A 61 1.90 -2.94 -3.34
N ALA A 62 2.96 -3.75 -3.43
CA ALA A 62 3.10 -4.99 -2.66
C ALA A 62 3.19 -4.71 -1.15
N GLY A 63 4.00 -3.72 -0.74
CA GLY A 63 4.11 -3.29 0.65
C GLY A 63 2.77 -2.80 1.22
N GLY A 64 2.03 -1.97 0.48
CA GLY A 64 0.70 -1.51 0.88
C GLY A 64 -0.29 -2.65 1.09
N TRP A 65 -0.27 -3.67 0.22
CA TRP A 65 -1.14 -4.83 0.35
C TRP A 65 -0.82 -5.67 1.60
N ILE A 66 0.46 -5.91 1.88
CA ILE A 66 0.92 -6.62 3.08
C ILE A 66 0.47 -5.88 4.35
N LEU A 67 0.62 -4.56 4.40
CA LEU A 67 0.19 -3.71 5.51
C LEU A 67 -1.32 -3.82 5.78
N ILE A 68 -2.14 -3.79 4.72
CA ILE A 68 -3.58 -3.96 4.83
C ILE A 68 -3.91 -5.35 5.36
N THR A 69 -3.29 -6.40 4.81
CA THR A 69 -3.54 -7.79 5.27
C THR A 69 -3.22 -7.95 6.75
N ILE A 70 -2.06 -7.48 7.21
CA ILE A 70 -1.66 -7.57 8.62
C ILE A 70 -2.64 -6.80 9.51
N GLY A 71 -2.98 -5.56 9.13
CA GLY A 71 -3.92 -4.75 9.88
C GLY A 71 -5.32 -5.36 9.97
N SER A 72 -5.82 -5.95 8.88
CA SER A 72 -7.11 -6.66 8.87
C SER A 72 -7.10 -7.87 9.81
N VAL A 73 -6.03 -8.67 9.82
CA VAL A 73 -5.90 -9.82 10.72
C VAL A 73 -5.93 -9.36 12.19
N LEU A 74 -5.22 -8.29 12.53
CA LEU A 74 -5.20 -7.73 13.89
C LEU A 74 -6.58 -7.27 14.35
N ILE A 75 -7.36 -6.62 13.48
CA ILE A 75 -8.73 -6.19 13.80
C ILE A 75 -9.65 -7.39 13.99
N ILE A 76 -9.57 -8.41 13.13
CA ILE A 76 -10.41 -9.62 13.26
C ILE A 76 -10.15 -10.31 14.59
N ILE A 77 -8.87 -10.50 14.95
CA ILE A 77 -8.50 -11.12 16.22
C ILE A 77 -8.99 -10.27 17.40
N GLY A 78 -8.77 -8.96 17.37
CA GLY A 78 -9.25 -8.05 18.41
C GLY A 78 -10.78 -8.05 18.56
N GLY A 79 -11.51 -8.13 17.44
CA GLY A 79 -12.97 -8.24 17.43
C GLY A 79 -13.49 -9.56 17.99
N VAL A 80 -12.81 -10.67 17.69
CA VAL A 80 -13.12 -11.99 18.28
C VAL A 80 -12.89 -11.98 19.80
N PHE A 81 -11.84 -11.33 20.28
CA PHE A 81 -11.58 -11.21 21.72
C PHE A 81 -12.51 -10.23 22.45
N LEU A 82 -13.19 -9.34 21.72
CA LEU A 82 -14.15 -8.39 22.28
C LEU A 82 -15.56 -8.99 22.46
N LEU A 83 -15.86 -10.06 21.72
CA LEU A 83 -17.13 -10.80 21.72
C LEU A 83 -17.16 -11.85 22.83
#